data_AF-A0A6G0YAD9-F1
#
_entry.id   AF-A0A6G0YAD9-F1
#
_cell.length_a   1.000
_cell.length_b   1.000
_cell.length_c   1.000
_cell.angle_alpha   90.00
_cell.angle_beta   90.00
_cell.angle_gamma   90.00
#
_symmetry.space_group_name_H-M   'P 1'
#
loop_
_entity.id
_entity.type
_entity.pdbx_description
1 polymer ?
#
loop_
_entity_poly.entity_id
_entity_poly.type
_entity_poly.pdbx_seq_one_letter_code
_entity_poly.pdbx_strand_id
1 'polypeptide(L)'
;MSITCSKTLRKHLMKEKEKIIIQMGNAQNVATTSDCWSHDRKNYIGVTSHWINLDTLQREHAALACSRLLGKHTYDVLAKKIHDIHKEFKIHNKVVLTTTDSGSNFIKAFKVFGTDLNLNSLNELNIIVPTVEEEKEEEDIEYINVALDVEDATGFQLPPHRRYITHTLNLVATTDIEKWISSNAHTSNIKTLKTIFRSCLANSQSIDMFNKILDFCELTRFTQQEIQFISEYCDIMESIATS
;
A
#
# COMPACT_ATOMS: atom_id res chain seq x y z
N MET A 1 -29.53 9.74 22.62
CA MET A 1 -28.74 9.40 21.41
C MET A 1 -29.66 8.59 20.50
N SER A 2 -30.12 9.15 19.38
CA SER A 2 -31.04 8.46 18.47
C SER A 2 -30.25 7.44 17.65
N ILE A 3 -30.56 6.15 17.79
CA ILE A 3 -29.91 5.09 17.02
C ILE A 3 -30.58 5.06 15.63
N THR A 4 -29.84 5.48 14.61
CA THR A 4 -30.30 5.45 13.23
C THR A 4 -30.57 4.01 12.79
N CYS A 5 -31.80 3.72 12.34
CA CYS A 5 -32.20 2.42 11.81
C CYS A 5 -31.31 2.00 10.60
N SER A 6 -31.04 0.68 10.47
CA SER A 6 -30.20 0.12 9.40
C SER A 6 -30.62 0.55 7.99
N LYS A 7 -31.94 0.65 7.72
CA LYS A 7 -32.45 1.12 6.42
C LYS A 7 -32.04 2.57 6.13
N THR A 8 -32.15 3.43 7.14
CA THR A 8 -31.76 4.85 7.03
C THR A 8 -30.26 5.00 6.85
N LEU A 9 -29.45 4.24 7.59
CA LEU A 9 -27.99 4.25 7.45
C LEU A 9 -27.57 3.80 6.05
N ARG A 10 -28.14 2.71 5.53
CA ARG A 10 -27.89 2.24 4.17
C ARG A 10 -28.21 3.30 3.13
N LYS A 11 -29.34 4.01 3.29
CA LYS A 11 -29.72 5.10 2.38
C LYS A 11 -28.70 6.25 2.39
N HIS A 12 -28.18 6.61 3.56
CA HIS A 12 -27.13 7.62 3.67
C HIS A 12 -25.82 7.16 3.02
N LEU A 13 -25.40 5.91 3.27
CA LEU A 13 -24.20 5.34 2.66
C LEU A 13 -24.28 5.31 1.13
N MET A 14 -25.44 4.93 0.57
CA MET A 14 -25.65 4.95 -0.88
C MET A 14 -25.56 6.36 -1.46
N LYS A 15 -26.13 7.35 -0.76
CA LYS A 15 -26.05 8.76 -1.18
C LYS A 15 -24.62 9.30 -1.15
N GLU A 16 -23.85 9.00 -0.10
CA GLU A 16 -22.45 9.41 -0.03
C GLU A 16 -21.59 8.71 -1.09
N LYS A 17 -21.87 7.43 -1.37
CA LYS A 17 -21.23 6.71 -2.48
C LYS A 17 -21.49 7.38 -3.83
N GLU A 18 -22.75 7.73 -4.13
CA GLU A 18 -23.09 8.44 -5.37
C GLU A 18 -22.36 9.78 -5.48
N LYS A 19 -22.26 10.52 -4.37
CA LYS A 19 -21.51 11.78 -4.31
C LYS A 19 -20.03 11.58 -4.63
N ILE A 20 -19.40 10.57 -4.02
CA ILE A 20 -17.99 10.23 -4.27
C ILE A 20 -17.77 9.86 -5.75
N ILE A 21 -18.67 9.05 -6.34
CA ILE A 21 -18.61 8.69 -7.77
C ILE A 21 -18.69 9.94 -8.66
N ILE A 22 -19.56 10.90 -8.33
CA ILE A 22 -19.67 12.17 -9.07
C ILE A 22 -18.40 13.00 -8.94
N GLN A 23 -17.85 13.14 -7.72
CA GLN A 23 -16.62 13.91 -7.47
C GLN A 23 -15.42 13.34 -8.25
N MET A 24 -15.26 12.01 -8.25
CA MET A 24 -14.19 11.34 -9.02
C MET A 24 -14.50 11.22 -10.51
N GLY A 25 -15.69 11.61 -10.96
CA GLY A 25 -16.11 11.56 -12.36
C GLY A 25 -15.16 12.34 -13.28
N ASN A 26 -14.70 13.51 -12.82
CA ASN A 26 -13.79 14.40 -13.55
C ASN A 26 -12.30 14.07 -13.34
N ALA A 27 -11.97 13.23 -12.34
CA ALA A 27 -10.58 12.84 -12.11
C ALA A 27 -10.06 12.05 -13.33
N GLN A 28 -8.93 12.47 -13.89
CA GLN A 28 -8.24 11.75 -14.96
C GLN A 28 -7.43 10.58 -14.38
N ASN A 29 -6.69 10.86 -13.31
CA ASN A 29 -5.81 9.93 -12.64
C ASN A 29 -6.23 9.78 -11.17
N VAL A 30 -6.23 8.54 -10.67
CA VAL A 30 -6.56 8.20 -9.29
C VAL A 30 -5.44 7.33 -8.72
N ALA A 31 -4.95 7.65 -7.54
CA ALA A 31 -4.12 6.73 -6.76
C ALA A 31 -4.99 6.05 -5.71
N THR A 32 -4.73 4.78 -5.42
CA THR A 32 -5.42 4.08 -4.33
C THR A 32 -4.43 3.58 -3.29
N THR A 33 -4.88 3.49 -2.05
CA THR A 33 -4.22 2.76 -0.98
C THR A 33 -5.11 1.59 -0.59
N SER A 34 -4.55 0.40 -0.40
CA SER A 34 -5.29 -0.77 0.08
C SER A 34 -4.59 -1.37 1.28
N ASP A 35 -5.36 -1.67 2.31
CA ASP A 35 -4.91 -2.28 3.56
C ASP A 35 -5.80 -3.48 3.88
N CYS A 36 -5.22 -4.54 4.44
CA CYS A 36 -5.93 -5.74 4.83
C CYS A 36 -5.46 -6.19 6.21
N TRP A 37 -6.40 -6.37 7.12
CA TRP A 37 -6.09 -6.77 8.49
C TRP A 37 -7.04 -7.85 9.00
N SER A 38 -6.56 -8.55 10.02
CA SER A 38 -7.33 -9.58 10.72
C SER A 38 -7.67 -9.10 12.13
N HIS A 39 -8.93 -9.25 12.54
CA HIS A 39 -9.37 -8.99 13.91
C HIS A 39 -10.48 -9.98 14.30
N ASP A 40 -10.35 -10.63 15.47
CA ASP A 40 -11.31 -11.62 15.97
C ASP A 40 -11.73 -12.68 14.94
N ARG A 41 -10.75 -13.30 14.27
CA ARG A 41 -10.94 -14.31 13.20
C ARG A 41 -11.74 -13.81 12.00
N LYS A 42 -11.82 -12.49 11.81
CA LYS A 42 -12.44 -11.85 10.66
C LYS A 42 -11.39 -11.05 9.92
N ASN A 43 -11.45 -11.13 8.61
CA ASN A 43 -10.56 -10.40 7.72
C ASN A 43 -11.32 -9.18 7.19
N TYR A 44 -10.63 -8.07 7.03
CA TYR A 44 -11.20 -6.83 6.52
C TYR A 44 -10.26 -6.23 5.48
N ILE A 45 -10.85 -5.53 4.52
CA ILE A 45 -10.13 -4.74 3.54
C ILE A 45 -10.60 -3.29 3.61
N GLY A 46 -9.62 -2.39 3.67
CA GLY A 46 -9.77 -0.97 3.52
C GLY A 46 -9.22 -0.55 2.17
N VAL A 47 -9.96 0.28 1.43
CA VAL A 47 -9.47 0.90 0.19
C VAL A 47 -9.79 2.38 0.23
N THR A 48 -8.78 3.23 0.04
CA THR A 48 -8.93 4.68 -0.04
C THR A 48 -8.42 5.16 -1.38
N SER A 49 -9.13 6.13 -1.98
CA SER A 49 -8.72 6.80 -3.21
C SER A 49 -8.19 8.19 -2.93
N HIS A 50 -7.29 8.65 -3.78
CA HIS A 50 -6.70 9.97 -3.77
C HIS A 50 -6.65 10.50 -5.21
N TRP A 51 -7.09 11.74 -5.43
CA TRP A 51 -7.05 12.39 -6.74
C TRP A 51 -6.83 13.90 -6.58
N ILE A 52 -6.47 14.56 -7.66
CA ILE A 52 -6.45 16.03 -7.73
C ILE A 52 -7.79 16.48 -8.32
N ASN A 53 -8.50 17.33 -7.60
CA ASN A 53 -9.67 18.01 -8.13
C ASN A 53 -9.21 19.07 -9.14
N LEU A 54 -9.62 18.94 -10.39
CA LEU A 54 -9.16 19.83 -11.47
C LEU A 54 -9.70 21.26 -11.35
N ASP A 55 -10.82 21.47 -10.66
CA ASP A 55 -11.41 22.79 -10.47
C ASP A 55 -10.71 23.57 -9.34
N THR A 56 -10.33 22.88 -8.26
CA THR A 56 -9.72 23.50 -7.07
C THR A 56 -8.20 23.34 -7.00
N LEU A 57 -7.64 22.44 -7.80
CA LEU A 57 -6.25 21.98 -7.75
C LEU A 57 -5.82 21.43 -6.38
N GLN A 58 -6.79 21.02 -5.56
CA GLN A 58 -6.53 20.43 -4.25
C GLN A 58 -6.55 18.90 -4.32
N ARG A 59 -5.75 18.27 -3.47
CA ARG A 59 -5.78 16.82 -3.27
C ARG A 59 -7.02 16.45 -2.47
N GLU A 60 -7.88 15.64 -3.07
CA GLU A 60 -9.04 15.04 -2.42
C GLU A 60 -8.78 13.55 -2.12
N HIS A 61 -9.58 13.01 -1.22
CA HIS A 61 -9.53 11.59 -0.88
C HIS A 61 -10.90 11.08 -0.45
N ALA A 62 -11.15 9.78 -0.64
CA ALA A 62 -12.36 9.12 -0.19
C ALA A 62 -12.11 7.65 0.13
N ALA A 63 -12.64 7.20 1.26
CA ALA A 63 -12.71 5.78 1.60
C ALA A 63 -13.73 5.09 0.67
N LEU A 64 -13.24 4.18 -0.17
CA LEU A 64 -14.07 3.40 -1.10
C LEU A 64 -14.65 2.17 -0.43
N ALA A 65 -13.87 1.53 0.44
CA ALA A 65 -14.30 0.35 1.17
C ALA A 65 -13.71 0.31 2.57
N CYS A 66 -14.54 -0.16 3.51
CA CYS A 66 -14.12 -0.78 4.76
C CYS A 66 -15.06 -1.97 4.93
N SER A 67 -14.67 -3.11 4.37
CA SER A 67 -15.58 -4.25 4.19
C SER A 67 -14.95 -5.54 4.66
N ARG A 68 -15.81 -6.45 5.14
CA ARG A 68 -15.39 -7.76 5.60
C ARG A 68 -15.07 -8.66 4.41
N LEU A 69 -13.91 -9.30 4.45
CA LEU A 69 -13.55 -10.43 3.59
C LEU A 69 -14.09 -11.71 4.23
N LEU A 70 -14.93 -12.43 3.51
CA LEU A 70 -15.47 -13.71 3.95
C LEU A 70 -14.53 -14.84 3.49
N GLY A 71 -14.21 -15.77 4.38
CA GLY A 71 -13.27 -16.85 4.10
C GLY A 71 -11.80 -16.44 4.21
N LYS A 72 -10.92 -17.21 3.54
CA LYS A 72 -9.48 -16.93 3.49
C LYS A 72 -9.24 -15.66 2.65
N HIS A 73 -8.30 -14.82 3.09
CA HIS A 73 -7.89 -13.61 2.37
C HIS A 73 -6.72 -13.89 1.44
N THR A 74 -6.82 -14.95 0.64
CA THR A 74 -5.79 -15.32 -0.34
C THR A 74 -5.62 -14.23 -1.39
N TYR A 75 -4.46 -14.24 -2.04
CA TYR A 75 -4.07 -13.23 -3.04
C TYR A 75 -5.09 -13.02 -4.17
N ASP A 76 -5.75 -14.08 -4.64
CA ASP A 76 -6.80 -14.05 -5.67
C ASP A 76 -8.10 -13.41 -5.17
N VAL A 77 -8.49 -13.68 -3.92
CA VAL A 77 -9.64 -13.04 -3.26
C VAL A 77 -9.40 -11.54 -3.08
N LEU A 78 -8.19 -11.16 -2.64
CA LEU A 78 -7.81 -9.74 -2.53
C LEU A 78 -7.82 -9.06 -3.90
N ALA A 79 -7.21 -9.68 -4.91
CA ALA A 79 -7.15 -9.13 -6.25
C ALA A 79 -8.55 -8.87 -6.83
N LYS A 80 -9.43 -9.88 -6.76
CA LYS A 80 -10.81 -9.75 -7.22
C LYS A 80 -11.54 -8.65 -6.44
N LYS A 81 -11.36 -8.59 -5.11
CA LYS A 81 -12.04 -7.59 -4.27
C LYS A 81 -11.61 -6.17 -4.58
N ILE A 82 -10.31 -5.92 -4.78
CA ILE A 82 -9.78 -4.60 -5.17
C ILE A 82 -10.36 -4.19 -6.53
N HIS A 83 -10.34 -5.10 -7.51
CA HIS A 83 -10.90 -4.87 -8.84
C HIS A 83 -12.39 -4.54 -8.80
N ASP A 84 -13.17 -5.31 -8.05
CA ASP A 84 -14.62 -5.08 -7.89
C ASP A 84 -14.91 -3.71 -7.27
N ILE A 85 -14.13 -3.30 -6.26
CA ILE A 85 -14.23 -1.95 -5.67
C ILE A 85 -13.91 -0.89 -6.72
N HIS A 86 -12.83 -1.04 -7.49
CA HIS A 86 -12.50 -0.09 -8.56
C HIS A 86 -13.59 0.00 -9.64
N LYS A 87 -14.22 -1.12 -10.00
CA LYS A 87 -15.36 -1.16 -10.92
C LYS A 87 -16.61 -0.49 -10.32
N GLU A 88 -16.91 -0.78 -9.05
CA GLU A 88 -18.05 -0.25 -8.31
C GLU A 88 -18.05 1.29 -8.27
N PHE A 89 -16.87 1.90 -8.16
CA PHE A 89 -16.68 3.36 -8.17
C PHE A 89 -16.37 3.94 -9.57
N LYS A 90 -16.38 3.11 -10.62
CA LYS A 90 -16.10 3.50 -12.01
C LYS A 90 -14.71 4.13 -12.22
N ILE A 91 -13.73 3.70 -11.43
CA ILE A 91 -12.34 4.19 -11.48
C ILE A 91 -11.35 3.17 -12.02
N HIS A 92 -11.75 1.93 -12.30
CA HIS A 92 -10.86 0.84 -12.75
C HIS A 92 -9.88 1.20 -13.88
N ASN A 93 -10.27 2.06 -14.83
CA ASN A 93 -9.40 2.51 -15.93
C ASN A 93 -8.64 3.82 -15.63
N LYS A 94 -8.85 4.41 -14.45
CA LYS A 94 -8.25 5.68 -13.99
C LYS A 94 -7.22 5.47 -12.90
N VAL A 95 -7.15 4.27 -12.30
CA VAL A 95 -6.19 3.99 -11.23
C VAL A 95 -4.80 3.87 -11.83
N VAL A 96 -3.92 4.82 -11.51
CA VAL A 96 -2.53 4.83 -11.99
C VAL A 96 -1.62 3.98 -11.13
N LEU A 97 -1.92 3.87 -9.84
CA LEU A 97 -1.09 3.20 -8.85
C LEU A 97 -1.91 2.81 -7.62
N THR A 98 -1.68 1.60 -7.12
CA THR A 98 -2.16 1.15 -5.80
C THR A 98 -0.99 0.98 -4.84
N THR A 99 -1.06 1.62 -3.67
CA THR A 99 -0.10 1.42 -2.58
C THR A 99 -0.66 0.45 -1.56
N THR A 100 0.07 -0.62 -1.22
CA THR A 100 -0.33 -1.54 -0.14
C THR A 100 0.79 -1.71 0.87
N ASP A 101 0.52 -2.39 1.98
CA ASP A 101 1.59 -2.88 2.85
C ASP A 101 2.40 -4.00 2.16
N SER A 102 3.39 -4.54 2.86
CA SER A 102 4.22 -5.63 2.35
C SER A 102 3.65 -7.02 2.66
N GLY A 103 2.33 -7.14 2.88
CA GLY A 103 1.69 -8.43 3.12
C GLY A 103 1.89 -9.40 1.95
N SER A 104 2.29 -10.65 2.24
CA SER A 104 2.62 -11.65 1.21
C SER A 104 1.48 -11.87 0.20
N ASN A 105 0.24 -11.85 0.69
CA ASN A 105 -0.95 -11.95 -0.17
C ASN A 105 -1.12 -10.77 -1.12
N PHE A 106 -0.80 -9.53 -0.71
CA PHE A 106 -0.80 -8.39 -1.64
C PHE A 106 0.32 -8.51 -2.67
N ILE A 107 1.53 -8.86 -2.22
CA ILE A 107 2.67 -9.06 -3.12
C ILE A 107 2.32 -10.07 -4.21
N LYS A 108 1.76 -11.22 -3.82
CA LYS A 108 1.35 -12.27 -4.76
C LYS A 108 0.17 -11.82 -5.64
N ALA A 109 -0.77 -11.05 -5.10
CA ALA A 109 -1.94 -10.55 -5.85
C ALA A 109 -1.50 -9.66 -7.01
N PHE A 110 -0.67 -8.66 -6.73
CA PHE A 110 -0.17 -7.75 -7.76
C PHE A 110 0.87 -8.38 -8.68
N LYS A 111 1.58 -9.44 -8.24
CA LYS A 111 2.46 -10.23 -9.10
C LYS A 111 1.68 -11.07 -10.13
N VAL A 112 0.55 -11.67 -9.73
CA VAL A 112 -0.23 -12.58 -10.59
C VAL A 112 -1.26 -11.82 -11.43
N PHE A 113 -1.89 -10.80 -10.87
CA PHE A 113 -2.99 -10.07 -11.50
C PHE A 113 -2.61 -8.65 -11.93
N GLY A 114 -1.42 -8.15 -11.61
CA GLY A 114 -0.99 -6.81 -12.01
C GLY A 114 -0.87 -6.68 -13.53
N THR A 115 -1.08 -5.48 -14.05
CA THR A 115 -0.69 -5.15 -15.42
C THR A 115 0.84 -5.20 -15.54
N ASP A 116 1.33 -6.00 -16.48
CA ASP A 116 2.71 -5.88 -16.95
C ASP A 116 2.87 -4.47 -17.52
N LEU A 117 3.72 -3.69 -16.89
CA LEU A 117 4.01 -2.35 -17.34
C LEU A 117 4.63 -2.42 -18.74
N ASN A 118 3.94 -1.83 -19.71
CA ASN A 118 4.62 -1.36 -20.91
C ASN A 118 5.53 -0.21 -20.46
N LEU A 119 6.78 -0.55 -20.12
CA LEU A 119 7.82 0.29 -19.50
C LEU A 119 7.97 1.68 -20.16
N ASN A 120 7.54 1.83 -21.41
CA ASN A 120 7.61 3.08 -22.16
C ASN A 120 6.64 4.16 -21.68
N SER A 121 5.47 3.82 -21.11
CA SER A 121 4.47 4.81 -20.68
C SER A 121 4.66 5.33 -19.25
N LEU A 122 5.54 4.71 -18.48
CA LEU A 122 5.84 5.10 -17.09
C LEU A 122 7.10 5.93 -16.93
N ASN A 123 7.96 5.99 -17.95
CA ASN A 123 9.08 6.93 -17.99
C ASN A 123 8.61 8.39 -18.01
N GLU A 124 7.35 8.66 -18.41
CA GLU A 124 6.73 9.99 -18.29
C GLU A 124 6.10 10.24 -16.91
N LEU A 125 5.98 9.22 -16.04
CA LEU A 125 5.32 9.28 -14.71
C LEU A 125 6.21 8.86 -13.53
N ASN A 126 7.48 8.47 -13.75
CA ASN A 126 8.46 8.06 -12.72
C ASN A 126 8.01 6.93 -11.77
N ILE A 127 7.09 6.04 -12.17
CA ILE A 127 6.66 4.91 -11.35
C ILE A 127 7.39 3.65 -11.85
N ILE A 128 8.17 2.97 -10.99
CA ILE A 128 8.84 1.71 -11.33
C ILE A 128 8.39 0.61 -10.37
N VAL A 129 8.03 -0.57 -10.91
CA VAL A 129 7.56 -1.73 -10.14
C VAL A 129 8.77 -2.59 -9.69
N PRO A 130 8.84 -3.01 -8.41
CA PRO A 130 9.93 -3.87 -7.94
C PRO A 130 9.74 -5.32 -8.41
N THR A 131 10.78 -5.90 -9.03
CA THR A 131 10.89 -7.34 -9.27
C THR A 131 11.18 -8.06 -7.96
N VAL A 132 10.41 -9.09 -7.61
CA VAL A 132 10.52 -9.79 -6.31
C VAL A 132 11.19 -11.15 -6.47
N GLU A 133 12.28 -11.36 -5.72
CA GLU A 133 12.95 -12.64 -5.50
C GLU A 133 12.00 -13.67 -4.82
N GLU A 134 12.24 -14.95 -5.09
CA GLU A 134 11.38 -16.08 -4.70
C GLU A 134 11.63 -16.51 -3.24
N GLU A 135 10.66 -16.29 -2.35
CA GLU A 135 10.61 -16.95 -1.05
C GLU A 135 9.61 -18.13 -1.09
N LYS A 136 10.03 -19.30 -0.61
CA LYS A 136 9.23 -20.53 -0.54
C LYS A 136 8.39 -20.53 0.75
N GLU A 137 7.08 -20.67 0.64
CA GLU A 137 6.17 -20.89 1.77
C GLU A 137 5.65 -22.34 1.76
N GLU A 138 5.61 -22.97 2.95
CA GLU A 138 5.03 -24.29 3.21
C GLU A 138 3.50 -24.19 3.36
N GLU A 139 2.76 -25.05 2.66
CA GLU A 139 1.29 -25.09 2.67
C GLU A 139 0.75 -26.06 3.73
N ASP A 140 -0.02 -25.56 4.70
CA ASP A 140 -0.93 -26.38 5.50
C ASP A 140 -2.35 -26.37 4.86
N ILE A 141 -2.72 -27.50 4.27
CA ILE A 141 -3.99 -27.72 3.56
C ILE A 141 -5.05 -28.25 4.53
N GLU A 142 -6.14 -27.52 4.70
CA GLU A 142 -7.40 -28.07 5.21
C GLU A 142 -8.57 -27.64 4.30
N TYR A 143 -9.25 -28.65 3.74
CA TYR A 143 -10.33 -28.55 2.74
C TYR A 143 -11.69 -28.28 3.39
N ILE A 144 -12.42 -27.23 2.96
CA ILE A 144 -13.90 -27.22 2.98
C ILE A 144 -14.46 -26.43 1.79
N ASN A 145 -15.38 -27.07 1.05
CA ASN A 145 -16.20 -26.57 -0.06
C ASN A 145 -17.04 -25.34 0.31
N VAL A 146 -16.98 -24.28 -0.50
CA VAL A 146 -18.09 -23.33 -0.68
C VAL A 146 -18.18 -23.00 -2.17
N ALA A 147 -19.34 -23.31 -2.77
CA ALA A 147 -19.66 -22.99 -4.14
C ALA A 147 -19.53 -21.47 -4.37
N LEU A 148 -18.53 -21.08 -5.15
CA LEU A 148 -18.47 -19.76 -5.77
C LEU A 148 -19.12 -19.92 -7.15
N ASP A 149 -20.20 -19.19 -7.39
CA ASP A 149 -20.73 -18.99 -8.73
C ASP A 149 -19.65 -18.26 -9.55
N VAL A 150 -18.89 -19.03 -10.33
CA VAL A 150 -17.86 -18.53 -11.26
C VAL A 150 -18.55 -18.30 -12.60
N GLU A 151 -19.39 -17.28 -12.68
CA GLU A 151 -19.69 -16.65 -13.96
C GLU A 151 -18.75 -15.44 -14.14
N ASP A 152 -18.13 -15.37 -15.31
CA ASP A 152 -17.05 -14.47 -15.76
C ASP A 152 -15.63 -14.71 -15.23
N ALA A 153 -15.02 -15.81 -15.71
CA ALA A 153 -13.57 -15.92 -15.90
C ALA A 153 -13.08 -15.12 -17.13
N THR A 154 -13.49 -13.86 -17.27
CA THR A 154 -12.77 -12.91 -18.14
C THR A 154 -11.63 -12.31 -17.31
N GLY A 155 -10.38 -12.58 -17.70
CA GLY A 155 -9.18 -12.15 -16.97
C GLY A 155 -9.20 -10.64 -16.68
N PHE A 156 -9.28 -10.27 -15.41
CA PHE A 156 -9.14 -8.89 -14.96
C PHE A 156 -7.68 -8.63 -14.60
N GLN A 157 -7.28 -7.35 -14.65
CA GLN A 157 -5.95 -6.91 -14.24
C GLN A 157 -6.06 -5.82 -13.18
N LEU A 158 -5.16 -5.89 -12.21
CA LEU A 158 -4.92 -4.86 -11.22
C LEU A 158 -4.01 -3.77 -11.80
N PRO A 159 -4.17 -2.51 -11.36
CA PRO A 159 -3.24 -1.46 -11.71
C PRO A 159 -1.85 -1.75 -11.13
N PRO A 160 -0.83 -0.99 -11.57
CA PRO A 160 0.51 -1.07 -11.00
C PRO A 160 0.49 -0.88 -9.48
N HIS A 161 1.41 -1.53 -8.78
CA HIS A 161 1.47 -1.48 -7.33
C HIS A 161 2.84 -1.08 -6.80
N ARG A 162 2.83 -0.40 -5.65
CA ARG A 162 4.01 -0.16 -4.82
C ARG A 162 3.76 -0.49 -3.35
N ARG A 163 4.82 -0.85 -2.64
CA ARG A 163 4.79 -1.12 -1.21
C ARG A 163 4.87 0.17 -0.40
N TYR A 164 4.27 0.17 0.79
CA TYR A 164 4.31 1.28 1.72
C TYR A 164 5.67 1.35 2.43
N ILE A 165 6.42 2.42 2.17
CA ILE A 165 7.85 2.52 2.51
C ILE A 165 8.11 2.66 4.01
N THR A 166 7.15 3.20 4.77
CA THR A 166 7.30 3.29 6.23
C THR A 166 7.28 1.92 6.90
N HIS A 167 6.62 0.92 6.32
CA HIS A 167 6.71 -0.46 6.79
C HIS A 167 8.13 -1.00 6.60
N THR A 168 8.74 -0.78 5.43
CA THR A 168 10.13 -1.14 5.19
C THR A 168 11.06 -0.43 6.17
N LEU A 169 10.90 0.89 6.37
CA LEU A 169 11.67 1.66 7.35
C LEU A 169 11.51 1.14 8.78
N ASN A 170 10.29 0.74 9.15
CA ASN A 170 10.02 0.17 10.46
C ASN A 170 10.65 -1.22 10.63
N LEU A 171 10.61 -2.08 9.61
CA LEU A 171 11.28 -3.39 9.65
C LEU A 171 12.78 -3.24 9.81
N VAL A 172 13.40 -2.30 9.06
CA VAL A 172 14.81 -1.95 9.24
C VAL A 172 15.07 -1.48 10.68
N ALA A 173 14.26 -0.54 11.17
CA ALA A 173 14.47 0.07 12.49
C ALA A 173 14.27 -0.89 13.68
N THR A 174 13.38 -1.88 13.53
CA THR A 174 12.97 -2.78 14.61
C THR A 174 13.57 -4.16 14.43
N THR A 175 13.26 -4.84 13.33
CA THR A 175 13.58 -6.26 13.14
C THR A 175 15.04 -6.47 12.77
N ASP A 176 15.54 -5.69 11.81
CA ASP A 176 16.89 -5.88 11.29
C ASP A 176 17.96 -5.36 12.27
N ILE A 177 17.71 -4.20 12.88
CA ILE A 177 18.55 -3.67 13.96
C ILE A 177 18.54 -4.59 15.18
N GLU A 178 17.40 -5.18 15.58
CA GLU A 178 17.38 -6.13 16.70
C GLU A 178 18.17 -7.40 16.39
N LYS A 179 17.99 -8.00 15.21
CA LYS A 179 18.79 -9.16 14.77
C LYS A 179 20.29 -8.85 14.78
N TRP A 180 20.67 -7.67 14.30
CA TRP A 180 22.06 -7.23 14.31
C TRP A 180 22.59 -7.03 15.73
N ILE A 181 21.84 -6.36 16.60
CA ILE A 181 22.23 -6.17 18.02
C ILE A 181 22.40 -7.52 18.72
N SER A 182 21.48 -8.47 18.52
CA SER A 182 21.55 -9.81 19.09
C SER A 182 22.78 -10.59 18.59
N SER A 183 23.21 -10.36 17.35
CA SER A 183 24.38 -11.01 16.76
C SER A 183 25.71 -10.33 17.13
N ASN A 184 25.68 -9.03 17.48
CA ASN A 184 26.89 -8.19 17.65
C ASN A 184 27.00 -7.54 19.06
N ALA A 185 26.42 -8.17 20.09
CA ALA A 185 26.19 -7.66 21.45
C ALA A 185 27.43 -7.14 22.23
N HIS A 186 28.66 -7.34 21.74
CA HIS A 186 29.90 -6.90 22.40
C HIS A 186 30.46 -5.56 21.90
N THR A 187 29.79 -4.85 21.00
CA THR A 187 30.34 -3.63 20.38
C THR A 187 29.87 -2.33 21.05
N SER A 188 30.81 -1.42 21.35
CA SER A 188 30.58 -0.08 21.94
C SER A 188 29.72 0.88 21.08
N ASN A 189 29.26 0.44 19.90
CA ASN A 189 28.65 1.26 18.87
C ASN A 189 27.12 1.42 18.97
N ILE A 190 26.44 0.67 19.85
CA ILE A 190 24.96 0.71 19.99
C ILE A 190 24.43 2.10 20.39
N LYS A 191 25.17 2.85 21.23
CA LYS A 191 24.78 4.22 21.64
C LYS A 191 24.92 5.23 20.49
N THR A 192 25.96 5.08 19.67
CA THR A 192 26.21 5.88 18.47
C THR A 192 25.12 5.63 17.43
N LEU A 193 24.76 4.36 17.21
CA LEU A 193 23.69 3.93 16.30
C LEU A 193 22.33 4.53 16.66
N LYS A 194 21.91 4.44 17.93
CA LYS A 194 20.66 5.07 18.42
C LYS A 194 20.65 6.59 18.23
N THR A 195 21.80 7.24 18.33
CA THR A 195 21.94 8.70 18.18
C THR A 195 21.87 9.11 16.70
N ILE A 196 22.54 8.37 15.82
CA ILE A 196 22.51 8.62 14.37
C ILE A 196 21.12 8.34 13.81
N PHE A 197 20.46 7.25 14.21
CA PHE A 197 19.11 6.92 13.74
C PHE A 197 18.07 7.98 14.14
N ARG A 198 18.16 8.49 15.39
CA ARG A 198 17.34 9.62 15.86
C ARG A 198 17.64 10.92 15.11
N SER A 199 18.91 11.15 14.74
CA SER A 199 19.31 12.31 13.94
C SER A 199 18.84 12.22 12.48
N CYS A 200 18.82 11.02 11.89
CA CYS A 200 18.28 10.77 10.54
C CYS A 200 16.77 10.97 10.44
N LEU A 201 16.03 10.59 11.49
CA LEU A 201 14.58 10.81 11.55
C LEU A 201 14.21 12.29 11.74
N ALA A 202 15.16 13.12 12.21
CA ALA A 202 14.94 14.53 12.52
C ALA A 202 15.30 15.50 11.38
N ASN A 203 16.17 15.11 10.44
CA ASN A 203 16.63 15.99 9.34
C ASN A 203 16.35 15.36 7.97
N SER A 204 15.74 16.13 7.06
CA SER A 204 15.33 15.76 5.70
C SER A 204 16.46 15.40 4.72
N GLN A 205 17.73 15.41 5.13
CA GLN A 205 18.90 15.07 4.29
C GLN A 205 19.42 13.63 4.49
N SER A 206 18.53 12.72 4.90
CA SER A 206 18.90 11.50 5.63
C SER A 206 19.27 10.28 4.79
N ILE A 207 19.11 10.27 3.47
CA ILE A 207 19.25 9.05 2.63
C ILE A 207 20.70 8.53 2.57
N ASP A 208 21.68 9.39 2.27
CA ASP A 208 23.10 8.97 2.27
C ASP A 208 23.56 8.56 3.66
N MET A 209 22.98 9.15 4.69
CA MET A 209 23.25 8.79 6.08
C MET A 209 22.59 7.46 6.45
N PHE A 210 21.38 7.16 5.94
CA PHE A 210 20.72 5.86 6.08
C PHE A 210 21.51 4.76 5.38
N ASN A 211 21.97 4.96 4.13
CA ASN A 211 22.79 3.97 3.43
C ASN A 211 24.10 3.69 4.15
N LYS A 212 24.76 4.73 4.70
CA LYS A 212 25.96 4.55 5.55
C LYS A 212 25.67 3.78 6.83
N ILE A 213 24.49 3.94 7.44
CA ILE A 213 24.07 3.17 8.62
C ILE A 213 23.79 1.72 8.24
N LEU A 214 23.07 1.49 7.14
CA LEU A 214 22.77 0.15 6.64
C LEU A 214 24.06 -0.61 6.31
N ASP A 215 25.00 0.06 5.64
CA ASP A 215 26.34 -0.49 5.38
C ASP A 215 27.10 -0.82 6.66
N PHE A 216 27.08 0.09 7.63
CA PHE A 216 27.72 -0.11 8.93
C PHE A 216 27.11 -1.29 9.71
N CYS A 217 25.81 -1.52 9.54
CA CYS A 217 25.08 -2.62 10.19
C CYS A 217 25.03 -3.89 9.32
N GLU A 218 25.68 -3.91 8.15
CA GLU A 218 25.59 -5.02 7.18
C GLU A 218 24.13 -5.40 6.83
N LEU A 219 23.24 -4.41 6.81
CA LEU A 219 21.82 -4.56 6.50
C LEU A 219 21.54 -4.26 5.02
N THR A 220 20.45 -4.83 4.50
CA THR A 220 20.01 -4.60 3.13
C THR A 220 19.74 -3.11 2.88
N ARG A 221 20.38 -2.55 1.85
CA ARG A 221 20.14 -1.16 1.44
C ARG A 221 18.73 -0.99 0.88
N PHE A 222 18.19 0.21 1.03
CA PHE A 222 17.00 0.60 0.27
C PHE A 222 17.28 0.47 -1.23
N THR A 223 16.29 -0.02 -1.96
CA THR A 223 16.33 -0.01 -3.41
C THR A 223 16.40 1.44 -3.91
N GLN A 224 16.94 1.65 -5.11
CA GLN A 224 17.03 2.98 -5.71
C GLN A 224 15.64 3.64 -5.86
N GLN A 225 14.59 2.84 -5.99
CA GLN A 225 13.19 3.27 -6.07
C GLN A 225 12.65 3.76 -4.72
N GLU A 226 12.93 3.03 -3.64
CA GLU A 226 12.55 3.43 -2.28
C GLU A 226 13.25 4.74 -1.88
N ILE A 227 14.53 4.87 -2.27
CA ILE A 227 15.31 6.09 -2.11
C ILE A 227 14.67 7.28 -2.85
N GLN A 228 14.33 7.10 -4.13
CA GLN A 228 13.71 8.15 -4.93
C GLN A 228 12.37 8.59 -4.35
N PHE A 229 11.52 7.65 -3.93
CA PHE A 229 10.24 8.00 -3.31
C PHE A 229 10.40 8.77 -2.00
N ILE A 230 11.33 8.36 -1.12
CA ILE A 230 11.58 9.08 0.14
C ILE A 230 12.02 10.50 -0.16
N SER A 231 12.90 10.69 -1.16
CA SER A 231 13.33 12.02 -1.59
C SER A 231 12.15 12.86 -2.09
N GLU A 232 11.37 12.34 -3.05
CA GLU A 232 10.21 13.05 -3.61
C GLU A 232 9.15 13.36 -2.53
N TYR A 233 8.92 12.43 -1.61
CA TYR A 233 8.02 12.63 -0.47
C TYR A 233 8.51 13.73 0.47
N CYS A 234 9.81 13.73 0.81
CA CYS A 234 10.42 14.77 1.63
C CYS A 234 10.33 16.14 0.95
N ASP A 235 10.63 16.23 -0.34
CA ASP A 235 10.57 17.49 -1.11
C ASP A 235 9.14 18.06 -1.16
N ILE A 236 8.15 17.20 -1.41
CA ILE A 236 6.73 17.60 -1.42
C ILE A 236 6.29 18.05 -0.02
N MET A 237 6.66 17.31 1.02
CA MET A 237 6.20 17.57 2.38
C MET A 237 6.96 18.73 3.05
N GLU A 238 8.19 19.05 2.62
CA GLU A 238 8.98 20.17 3.13
C GLU A 238 8.30 21.52 2.84
N SER A 239 7.71 21.68 1.65
CA SER A 239 6.92 22.86 1.30
C SER A 239 5.65 23.04 2.15
N ILE A 240 5.09 21.93 2.66
CA ILE A 240 3.89 21.90 3.51
C ILE A 240 4.26 22.09 5.00
N ALA A 241 5.43 21.62 5.41
CA ALA A 241 5.90 21.71 6.80
C ALA A 241 6.45 23.10 7.14
N THR A 242 6.85 23.88 6.14
CA THR A 242 7.40 25.23 6.28
C THR A 242 6.37 26.35 6.09
N SER A 243 5.12 26.02 5.72
CA SER A 243 3.97 26.92 5.61
C SER A 243 3.12 26.97 6.88
#